data_AF-A0A8H5BQ82-F1
#
_entry.id   AF-A0A8H5BQ82-F1
#
_cell.length_a   1.000
_cell.length_b   1.000
_cell.length_c   1.000
_cell.angle_alpha   90.00
_cell.angle_beta   90.00
_cell.angle_gamma   90.00
#
_symmetry.space_group_name_H-M   'P 1'
#
loop_
_entity.id
_entity.type
_entity.pdbx_description
1 polymer ?
#
loop_
_entity_poly.entity_id
_entity_poly.type
_entity_poly.pdbx_seq_one_letter_code
_entity_poly.pdbx_strand_id
1 'polypeptide(L)'
;MSKPPPGLCDPLFDPSLSPDEVLKVFPLWVSTYYAHGEDLNKPQAKALDCPPPTILSMDPSDMQRCLEINPVHSGGSDERLLSLGVKLGLFARLREEAICLDKEGPYTDKSWGDVEIKYVWCDQSTWEIPWGAVRLQADLEDSKKSGRVTRKIDMLRLRGGNYFCHWDKPELALTGLLSGL
;
A
#
# COMPACT_ATOMS: atom_id res chain seq x y z
N MET A 1 -11.77 -7.87 -1.36
CA MET A 1 -10.31 -8.10 -1.24
C MET A 1 -10.07 -9.58 -0.99
N SER A 2 -9.01 -10.16 -1.54
CA SER A 2 -8.57 -11.52 -1.19
C SER A 2 -8.29 -11.59 0.31
N LYS A 3 -8.57 -12.73 0.96
CA LYS A 3 -8.23 -12.92 2.38
C LYS A 3 -6.71 -12.76 2.58
N PRO A 4 -6.27 -12.12 3.68
CA PRO A 4 -4.84 -12.01 3.99
C PRO A 4 -4.23 -13.40 4.19
N PRO A 5 -2.90 -13.55 4.00
CA PRO A 5 -2.21 -14.79 4.36
C PRO A 5 -2.44 -15.14 5.85
N PRO A 6 -2.61 -16.43 6.20
CA PRO A 6 -2.86 -16.84 7.58
C PRO A 6 -1.76 -16.36 8.53
N GLY A 7 -2.14 -15.86 9.71
CA GLY A 7 -1.21 -15.44 10.76
C GLY A 7 -0.64 -14.02 10.61
N LEU A 8 -1.09 -13.26 9.60
CA LEU A 8 -0.76 -11.85 9.44
C LEU A 8 -1.96 -11.00 9.87
N CYS A 9 -1.70 -9.99 10.70
CA CYS A 9 -2.70 -9.05 11.19
C CYS A 9 -2.25 -7.63 10.85
N ASP A 10 -3.19 -6.80 10.41
CA ASP A 10 -3.03 -5.35 10.34
C ASP A 10 -3.68 -4.78 11.61
N PRO A 11 -2.93 -3.97 12.41
CA PRO A 11 -3.45 -3.34 13.63
C PRO A 11 -4.76 -2.57 13.43
N LEU A 12 -5.03 -2.00 12.25
CA LEU A 12 -6.28 -1.29 11.95
C LEU A 12 -7.52 -2.19 12.02
N PHE A 13 -7.34 -3.49 11.85
CA PHE A 13 -8.41 -4.48 11.85
C PHE A 13 -8.29 -5.48 13.01
N ASP A 14 -7.40 -5.23 13.97
CA ASP A 14 -7.23 -6.08 15.15
C ASP A 14 -8.34 -5.80 16.17
N PRO A 15 -9.28 -6.73 16.41
CA PRO A 15 -10.39 -6.52 17.33
C PRO A 15 -9.96 -6.48 18.80
N SER A 16 -8.71 -6.84 19.11
CA SER A 16 -8.16 -6.79 20.47
C SER A 16 -7.64 -5.41 20.86
N LEU A 17 -7.47 -4.49 19.90
CA LEU A 17 -7.00 -3.14 20.13
C LEU A 17 -8.19 -2.16 20.19
N SER A 18 -8.18 -1.27 21.18
CA SER A 18 -9.04 -0.09 21.19
C SER A 18 -8.59 0.93 20.14
N PRO A 19 -9.47 1.86 19.70
CA PRO A 19 -9.10 2.90 18.73
C PRO A 19 -7.85 3.69 19.13
N ASP A 20 -7.70 4.04 20.42
CA ASP A 20 -6.54 4.79 20.91
C ASP A 20 -5.25 3.94 20.94
N GLU A 21 -5.37 2.62 21.10
CA GLU A 21 -4.22 1.71 21.00
C GLU A 21 -3.78 1.53 19.55
N VAL A 22 -4.72 1.47 18.61
CA VAL A 22 -4.43 1.44 17.18
C VAL A 22 -3.62 2.67 16.77
N LEU A 23 -4.01 3.87 17.22
CA LEU A 23 -3.29 5.12 16.93
C LEU A 23 -1.84 5.13 17.45
N LYS A 24 -1.51 4.32 18.46
CA LYS A 24 -0.15 4.19 19.00
C LYS A 24 0.66 3.11 18.30
N VAL A 25 0.03 1.97 18.00
CA VAL A 25 0.71 0.80 17.42
C VAL A 25 0.91 0.97 15.91
N PHE A 26 -0.09 1.54 15.22
CA PHE A 26 -0.08 1.62 13.76
C PHE A 26 1.13 2.37 13.21
N PRO A 27 1.51 3.59 13.67
CA PRO A 27 2.66 4.31 13.13
C PRO A 27 3.98 3.53 13.24
N LEU A 28 4.17 2.81 14.35
CA LEU A 28 5.34 1.95 14.55
C LEU A 28 5.31 0.78 13.57
N TRP A 29 4.18 0.07 13.49
CA TRP A 29 4.00 -1.07 12.60
C TRP A 29 4.22 -0.68 11.13
N VAL A 30 3.56 0.39 10.65
CA VAL A 30 3.65 0.79 9.23
C VAL A 30 5.03 1.28 8.83
N SER A 31 5.77 1.89 9.76
CA SER A 31 7.14 2.37 9.52
C SER A 31 8.24 1.34 9.85
N THR A 32 7.87 0.14 10.30
CA THR A 32 8.84 -0.93 10.59
C THR A 32 9.42 -1.50 9.30
N TYR A 33 10.67 -1.95 9.37
CA TYR A 33 11.30 -2.74 8.33
C TYR A 33 11.03 -4.23 8.54
N TYR A 34 10.57 -4.93 7.50
CA TYR A 34 10.24 -6.35 7.57
C TYR A 34 11.13 -7.21 6.68
N ALA A 35 11.54 -8.37 7.20
CA ALA A 35 12.24 -9.39 6.43
C ALA A 35 11.24 -10.28 5.72
N HIS A 36 10.90 -9.96 4.47
CA HIS A 36 10.19 -10.90 3.62
C HIS A 36 11.20 -11.86 2.97
N GLY A 37 10.89 -13.15 2.97
CA GLY A 37 11.69 -14.13 2.23
C GLY A 37 11.62 -13.91 0.72
N GLU A 38 12.30 -14.77 -0.06
CA GLU A 38 12.28 -14.68 -1.52
C GLU A 38 10.87 -14.91 -2.12
N ASP A 39 10.06 -15.76 -1.48
CA ASP A 39 8.68 -16.02 -1.91
C ASP A 39 7.70 -14.97 -1.35
N LEU A 40 7.43 -13.95 -2.15
CA LEU A 40 6.48 -12.89 -1.82
C LEU A 40 5.00 -13.32 -1.87
N ASN A 41 4.69 -14.54 -2.30
CA ASN A 41 3.36 -15.12 -2.07
C ASN A 41 3.14 -15.47 -0.59
N LYS A 42 4.21 -15.46 0.22
CA LYS A 42 4.18 -15.77 1.65
C LYS A 42 4.95 -14.69 2.40
N PRO A 43 4.46 -13.43 2.37
CA PRO A 43 5.12 -12.37 3.11
C PRO A 43 5.11 -12.69 4.61
N GLN A 44 6.11 -12.18 5.31
CA GLN A 44 6.32 -12.46 6.73
C GLN A 44 6.08 -11.19 7.55
N ALA A 45 5.60 -11.34 8.79
CA ALA A 45 5.50 -10.26 9.76
C ALA A 45 6.77 -10.10 10.62
N LYS A 46 7.90 -10.69 10.21
CA LYS A 46 9.15 -10.61 10.98
C LYS A 46 9.77 -9.24 10.82
N ALA A 47 9.70 -8.42 11.87
CA ALA A 47 10.43 -7.16 11.96
C ALA A 47 11.95 -7.41 11.94
N LEU A 48 12.69 -6.51 11.30
CA LEU A 48 14.13 -6.44 11.36
C LEU A 48 14.58 -5.71 12.64
N ASP A 49 15.71 -6.13 13.20
CA ASP A 49 16.31 -5.46 14.35
C ASP A 49 16.95 -4.11 13.96
N CYS A 50 17.38 -3.98 12.70
CA CYS A 50 18.01 -2.79 12.15
C CYS A 50 17.66 -2.66 10.65
N PRO A 51 17.32 -1.44 10.17
CA PRO A 51 17.15 -0.19 10.92
C PRO A 51 15.87 -0.18 11.81
N PRO A 52 15.78 0.73 12.81
CA PRO A 52 14.54 0.89 13.58
C PRO A 52 13.39 1.40 12.69
N PRO A 53 12.13 1.33 13.17
CA PRO A 53 11.00 1.94 12.48
C PRO A 53 11.25 3.43 12.19
N THR A 54 10.96 3.88 10.96
CA THR A 54 11.27 5.26 10.52
C THR A 54 10.67 6.32 11.43
N ILE A 55 9.47 6.08 11.97
CA ILE A 55 8.81 7.05 12.85
C ILE A 55 9.65 7.37 14.11
N LEU A 56 10.54 6.47 14.53
CA LEU A 56 11.42 6.67 15.68
C LEU A 56 12.69 7.46 15.35
N SER A 57 13.05 7.59 14.07
CA SER A 57 14.20 8.40 13.62
C SER A 57 13.79 9.79 13.13
N MET A 58 12.49 10.08 13.02
CA MET A 58 11.99 11.40 12.64
C MET A 58 12.21 12.44 13.74
N ASP A 59 12.58 13.65 13.35
CA ASP A 59 12.60 14.78 14.28
C ASP A 59 11.16 15.10 14.75
N PRO A 60 10.93 15.40 16.05
CA PRO A 60 9.60 15.70 16.55
C PRO A 60 8.91 16.87 15.82
N SER A 61 9.67 17.88 15.38
CA SER A 61 9.11 19.02 14.64
C SER A 61 8.68 18.62 13.23
N ASP A 62 9.39 17.69 12.59
CA ASP A 62 9.00 17.12 11.32
C ASP A 62 7.74 16.26 11.44
N MET A 63 7.67 15.42 12.48
CA MET A 63 6.46 14.64 12.78
C MET A 63 5.24 15.56 12.93
N GLN A 64 5.36 16.66 13.65
CA GLN A 64 4.27 17.62 13.83
C GLN A 64 3.85 18.30 12.51
N ARG A 65 4.78 18.47 11.57
CA ARG A 65 4.49 19.07 10.25
C ARG A 65 3.89 18.09 9.25
N CYS A 66 4.19 16.79 9.41
CA CYS A 66 3.81 15.76 8.45
C CYS A 66 2.62 14.91 8.89
N LEU A 67 2.23 14.94 10.17
CA LEU A 67 1.16 14.11 10.71
C LEU A 67 -0.01 14.96 11.20
N GLU A 68 -1.19 14.66 10.69
CA GLU A 68 -2.47 15.22 11.14
C GLU A 68 -3.33 14.07 11.65
N ILE A 69 -3.57 14.03 12.97
CA ILE A 69 -4.17 12.87 13.64
C ILE A 69 -5.70 12.96 13.66
N ASN A 70 -6.28 14.17 13.57
CA ASN A 70 -7.74 14.35 13.65
C ASN A 70 -8.54 13.53 12.60
N PRO A 71 -8.09 13.39 11.34
CA PRO A 71 -8.76 12.56 10.34
C PRO A 71 -8.84 11.07 10.69
N VAL A 72 -7.86 10.54 11.44
CA VAL A 72 -7.77 9.11 11.78
C VAL A 72 -8.39 8.76 13.14
N HIS A 73 -8.77 9.75 13.95
CA HIS A 73 -9.54 9.53 15.17
C HIS A 73 -10.93 8.94 14.87
N SER A 74 -11.55 8.33 15.88
CA SER A 74 -12.91 7.78 15.79
C SER A 74 -13.91 8.82 15.28
N GLY A 75 -14.56 8.51 14.15
CA GLY A 75 -15.49 9.43 13.49
C GLY A 75 -14.84 10.50 12.59
N GLY A 76 -13.51 10.50 12.48
CA GLY A 76 -12.75 11.32 11.54
C GLY A 76 -12.96 10.90 10.08
N SER A 77 -12.52 11.75 9.15
CA SER A 77 -12.75 11.53 7.71
C SER A 77 -12.08 10.26 7.19
N ASP A 78 -10.85 10.00 7.62
CA ASP A 78 -10.01 8.94 7.07
C ASP A 78 -10.43 7.59 7.67
N GLU A 79 -10.77 7.55 8.96
CA GLU A 79 -11.37 6.37 9.60
C GLU A 79 -12.65 5.96 8.86
N ARG A 80 -13.56 6.91 8.62
CA ARG A 80 -14.82 6.63 7.92
C ARG A 80 -14.59 6.20 6.48
N LEU A 81 -13.71 6.90 5.75
CA LEU A 81 -13.41 6.58 4.35
C LEU A 81 -12.84 5.16 4.23
N LEU A 82 -11.89 4.80 5.09
CA LEU A 82 -11.29 3.47 5.10
C LEU A 82 -12.32 2.40 5.49
N SER A 83 -13.00 2.58 6.63
CA SER A 83 -13.97 1.62 7.19
C SER A 83 -15.13 1.35 6.23
N LEU A 84 -15.74 2.41 5.69
CA LEU A 84 -16.83 2.28 4.71
C LEU A 84 -16.31 1.81 3.35
N GLY A 85 -15.14 2.28 2.92
CA GLY A 85 -14.55 1.90 1.64
C GLY A 85 -14.24 0.42 1.56
N VAL A 86 -13.75 -0.19 2.65
CA VAL A 86 -13.55 -1.64 2.77
C VAL A 86 -14.90 -2.35 2.82
N LYS A 87 -15.82 -1.96 3.72
CA LYS A 87 -17.12 -2.63 3.91
C LYS A 87 -18.00 -2.62 2.66
N LEU A 88 -18.00 -1.52 1.92
CA LEU A 88 -18.80 -1.35 0.70
C LEU A 88 -18.08 -1.80 -0.57
N GLY A 89 -16.83 -2.26 -0.46
CA GLY A 89 -16.04 -2.69 -1.62
C GLY A 89 -15.62 -1.57 -2.56
N LEU A 90 -15.65 -0.31 -2.11
CA LEU A 90 -15.31 0.87 -2.91
C LEU A 90 -13.91 0.78 -3.49
N PHE A 91 -12.90 0.45 -2.69
CA PHE A 91 -11.51 0.38 -3.16
C PHE A 91 -11.28 -0.72 -4.20
N ALA A 92 -11.98 -1.85 -4.06
CA ALA A 92 -11.92 -2.92 -5.05
C ALA A 92 -12.50 -2.46 -6.40
N ARG A 93 -13.63 -1.73 -6.36
CA ARG A 93 -14.24 -1.14 -7.54
C ARG A 93 -13.36 -0.07 -8.18
N LEU A 94 -12.84 0.89 -7.40
CA LEU A 94 -11.98 1.96 -7.90
C LEU A 94 -10.71 1.40 -8.55
N ARG A 95 -10.08 0.41 -7.93
CA ARG A 95 -8.91 -0.28 -8.49
C ARG A 95 -9.23 -0.94 -9.84
N GLU A 96 -10.33 -1.66 -9.91
CA GLU A 96 -10.78 -2.34 -11.11
C GLU A 96 -11.08 -1.34 -12.25
N GLU A 97 -11.79 -0.25 -11.96
CA GLU A 97 -12.10 0.81 -12.95
C GLU A 97 -10.85 1.62 -13.35
N ALA A 98 -9.85 1.74 -12.48
CA ALA A 98 -8.59 2.39 -12.81
C ALA A 98 -7.69 1.53 -13.72
N ILE A 99 -7.75 0.20 -13.60
CA ILE A 99 -6.90 -0.72 -14.36
C ILE A 99 -7.55 -1.14 -15.68
N CYS A 100 -8.85 -1.47 -15.66
CA CYS A 100 -9.54 -2.09 -16.78
C CYS A 100 -10.25 -1.04 -17.64
N LEU A 101 -9.92 -1.04 -18.94
CA LEU A 101 -10.45 -0.09 -19.92
C LEU A 101 -11.65 -0.64 -20.71
N ASP A 102 -11.99 -1.91 -20.48
CA ASP A 102 -13.05 -2.62 -21.17
C ASP A 102 -14.47 -2.35 -20.62
N LYS A 103 -14.57 -1.71 -19.45
CA LYS A 103 -15.85 -1.35 -18.83
C LYS A 103 -16.33 -0.01 -19.34
N GLU A 104 -17.60 0.05 -19.72
CA GLU A 104 -18.32 1.31 -19.92
C GLU A 104 -19.05 1.70 -18.63
N GLY A 105 -18.96 2.96 -18.23
CA GLY A 105 -19.59 3.46 -17.02
C GLY A 105 -19.77 4.98 -17.05
N PRO A 106 -20.59 5.55 -16.17
CA PRO A 106 -20.85 7.00 -16.14
C PRO A 106 -19.60 7.84 -15.83
N TYR A 107 -18.51 7.20 -15.40
CA TYR A 107 -17.24 7.83 -15.06
C TYR A 107 -16.06 7.37 -15.93
N THR A 108 -16.33 6.65 -17.03
CA THR A 108 -15.28 6.15 -17.93
C THR A 108 -14.88 7.25 -18.91
N ASP A 109 -14.17 8.25 -18.40
CA ASP A 109 -13.44 9.17 -19.25
C ASP A 109 -12.26 8.42 -19.88
N LYS A 110 -12.40 8.11 -21.17
CA LYS A 110 -11.39 7.39 -21.95
C LYS A 110 -10.13 8.23 -22.18
N SER A 111 -10.11 9.52 -21.85
CA SER A 111 -8.95 10.40 -22.00
C SER A 111 -7.73 9.93 -21.18
N TRP A 112 -7.96 9.18 -20.11
CA TRP A 112 -6.91 8.60 -19.26
C TRP A 112 -6.47 7.19 -19.70
N GLY A 113 -7.03 6.67 -20.81
CA GLY A 113 -6.73 5.31 -21.29
C GLY A 113 -5.27 5.11 -21.67
N ASP A 114 -4.64 6.15 -22.22
CA ASP A 114 -3.24 6.14 -22.64
C ASP A 114 -2.26 6.54 -21.53
N VAL A 115 -2.77 6.90 -20.34
CA VAL A 115 -1.94 7.26 -19.19
C VAL A 115 -1.44 6.00 -18.50
N GLU A 116 -0.13 5.80 -18.54
CA GLU A 116 0.56 4.71 -17.87
C GLU A 116 0.47 4.82 -16.35
N ILE A 117 0.28 3.67 -15.68
CA ILE A 117 0.35 3.56 -14.23
C ILE A 117 1.72 3.02 -13.87
N LYS A 118 2.48 3.78 -13.07
CA LYS A 118 3.72 3.29 -12.48
C LYS A 118 3.49 2.89 -11.03
N TYR A 119 3.51 1.60 -10.75
CA TYR A 119 3.28 1.02 -9.44
C TYR A 119 4.61 0.78 -8.73
N VAL A 120 5.06 1.77 -7.95
CA VAL A 120 6.29 1.69 -7.16
C VAL A 120 5.96 1.20 -5.75
N TRP A 121 6.69 0.19 -5.27
CA TRP A 121 6.46 -0.40 -3.95
C TRP A 121 7.78 -0.85 -3.32
N CYS A 122 7.82 -0.94 -1.99
CA CYS A 122 9.04 -1.27 -1.25
C CYS A 122 8.91 -2.62 -0.54
N ASP A 123 9.97 -3.44 -0.59
CA ASP A 123 9.93 -4.85 -0.21
C ASP A 123 10.31 -5.18 1.23
N GLN A 124 10.57 -4.18 2.06
CA GLN A 124 10.70 -4.31 3.51
C GLN A 124 9.60 -3.53 4.23
N SER A 125 8.48 -3.25 3.55
CA SER A 125 7.29 -2.62 4.16
C SER A 125 6.46 -3.64 4.91
N THR A 126 5.29 -3.24 5.43
CA THR A 126 4.32 -4.18 5.99
C THR A 126 3.93 -5.23 4.95
N TRP A 127 3.53 -6.42 5.42
CA TRP A 127 3.22 -7.57 4.58
C TRP A 127 2.18 -7.29 3.48
N GLU A 128 1.33 -6.29 3.67
CA GLU A 128 0.30 -5.87 2.71
C GLU A 128 0.89 -5.38 1.40
N ILE A 129 2.05 -4.72 1.43
CA ILE A 129 2.68 -4.11 0.27
C ILE A 129 3.22 -5.15 -0.73
N PRO A 130 4.11 -6.09 -0.35
CA PRO A 130 4.54 -7.15 -1.27
C PRO A 130 3.37 -8.05 -1.67
N TRP A 131 2.43 -8.33 -0.76
CA TRP A 131 1.26 -9.13 -1.08
C TRP A 131 0.41 -8.46 -2.16
N GLY A 132 0.11 -7.17 -1.99
CA GLY A 132 -0.64 -6.36 -2.95
C GLY A 132 0.03 -6.31 -4.31
N ALA A 133 1.36 -6.17 -4.35
CA ALA A 133 2.13 -6.20 -5.59
C ALA A 133 2.01 -7.57 -6.30
N VAL A 134 2.18 -8.68 -5.58
CA VAL A 134 2.03 -10.03 -6.15
C VAL A 134 0.60 -10.28 -6.63
N ARG A 135 -0.42 -9.82 -5.89
CA ARG A 135 -1.82 -9.97 -6.31
C ARG A 135 -2.14 -9.14 -7.54
N LEU A 136 -1.63 -7.91 -7.63
CA LEU A 136 -1.79 -7.08 -8.81
C LEU A 136 -1.15 -7.73 -10.04
N GLN A 137 0.05 -8.29 -9.91
CA GLN A 137 0.71 -9.02 -10.99
C GLN A 137 -0.14 -10.21 -11.47
N ALA A 138 -0.66 -11.01 -10.55
CA ALA A 138 -1.54 -12.13 -10.89
C ALA A 138 -2.82 -11.67 -11.60
N ASP A 139 -3.46 -10.60 -11.11
CA ASP A 139 -4.68 -10.04 -11.73
C ASP A 139 -4.42 -9.53 -13.15
N LEU A 140 -3.25 -8.94 -13.41
CA LEU A 140 -2.84 -8.51 -14.75
C LEU A 140 -2.58 -9.70 -15.69
N GLU A 141 -1.93 -10.75 -15.20
CA GLU A 141 -1.74 -11.99 -15.97
C GLU A 141 -3.07 -12.64 -16.33
N ASP A 142 -4.02 -12.70 -15.39
CA ASP A 142 -5.34 -13.28 -15.62
C ASP A 142 -6.19 -12.41 -16.56
N SER A 143 -6.08 -11.08 -16.45
CA SER A 143 -6.69 -10.15 -17.41
C SER A 143 -6.16 -10.37 -18.82
N LYS A 144 -4.84 -10.56 -18.97
CA LYS A 144 -4.21 -10.88 -20.26
C LYS A 144 -4.71 -12.23 -20.81
N LYS A 145 -4.79 -13.28 -20.00
CA LYS A 145 -5.30 -14.61 -20.41
C LYS A 145 -6.77 -14.57 -20.83
N SER A 146 -7.57 -13.72 -20.19
CA SER A 146 -9.00 -13.55 -20.48
C SER A 146 -9.29 -12.55 -21.60
N GLY A 147 -8.26 -11.95 -22.22
CA GLY A 147 -8.42 -11.00 -23.32
C GLY A 147 -8.97 -9.63 -22.90
N ARG A 148 -8.90 -9.29 -21.61
CA ARG A 148 -9.35 -8.00 -21.10
C ARG A 148 -8.38 -6.89 -21.50
N VAL A 149 -8.92 -5.70 -21.74
CA VAL A 149 -8.11 -4.51 -22.03
C VAL A 149 -7.78 -3.81 -20.72
N THR A 150 -6.49 -3.72 -20.41
CA THR A 150 -5.98 -3.01 -19.22
C THR A 150 -5.11 -1.83 -19.62
N ARG A 151 -4.97 -0.85 -18.73
CA ARG A 151 -3.95 0.19 -18.86
C ARG A 151 -2.55 -0.44 -18.88
N LYS A 152 -1.59 0.29 -19.47
CA LYS A 152 -0.18 -0.03 -19.31
C LYS A 152 0.19 0.18 -17.84
N ILE A 153 0.70 -0.86 -17.20
CA ILE A 153 1.18 -0.81 -15.81
C ILE A 153 2.62 -1.28 -15.78
N ASP A 154 3.53 -0.41 -15.31
CA ASP A 154 4.90 -0.76 -14.99
C ASP A 154 5.04 -0.89 -13.47
N MET A 155 5.60 -2.01 -13.01
CA MET A 155 5.71 -2.33 -11.59
C MET A 155 7.17 -2.33 -11.16
N LEU A 156 7.52 -1.47 -10.21
CA LEU A 156 8.89 -1.32 -9.71
C LEU A 156 8.99 -1.65 -8.23
N ARG A 157 9.87 -2.59 -7.90
CA ARG A 157 10.23 -2.97 -6.53
C ARG A 157 11.47 -2.18 -6.07
N LEU A 158 11.31 -1.37 -5.03
CA LEU A 158 12.42 -0.73 -4.31
C LEU A 158 12.94 -1.69 -3.23
N ARG A 159 14.12 -2.26 -3.48
CA ARG A 159 14.74 -3.23 -2.58
C ARG A 159 15.33 -2.54 -1.35
N GLY A 160 15.04 -3.07 -0.18
CA GLY A 160 15.50 -2.57 1.10
C GLY A 160 14.77 -1.33 1.60
N GLY A 161 13.67 -0.91 0.97
CA GLY A 161 12.85 0.21 1.45
C GLY A 161 11.66 -0.30 2.26
N ASN A 162 11.23 0.47 3.25
CA ASN A 162 9.93 0.26 3.92
C ASN A 162 8.87 1.22 3.35
N TYR A 163 7.74 1.34 4.05
CA TYR A 163 6.63 2.21 3.67
C TYR A 163 7.03 3.71 3.60
N PHE A 164 8.03 4.12 4.37
CA PHE A 164 8.58 5.48 4.44
C PHE A 164 9.91 5.59 3.68
N CYS A 165 10.08 4.83 2.60
CA CYS A 165 11.32 4.84 1.80
C CYS A 165 11.74 6.25 1.33
N HIS A 166 10.78 7.15 1.11
CA HIS A 166 11.06 8.53 0.72
C HIS A 166 11.75 9.34 1.84
N TRP A 167 11.59 8.93 3.10
CA TRP A 167 12.24 9.53 4.26
C TRP A 167 13.64 8.97 4.47
N ASP A 168 13.74 7.63 4.56
CA ASP A 168 15.01 6.98 4.91
C ASP A 168 15.98 6.85 3.73
N LYS A 169 15.44 6.80 2.49
CA LYS A 169 16.20 6.58 1.26
C LYS A 169 15.66 7.48 0.12
N PRO A 170 15.69 8.81 0.28
CA PRO A 170 15.07 9.74 -0.65
C PRO A 170 15.61 9.61 -2.08
N GLU A 171 16.90 9.34 -2.26
CA GLU A 171 17.51 9.13 -3.59
C GLU A 171 16.99 7.85 -4.26
N LEU A 172 16.80 6.78 -3.48
CA LEU A 172 16.23 5.52 -3.98
C LEU A 172 14.77 5.73 -4.40
N ALA A 173 13.98 6.42 -3.57
CA ALA A 173 12.59 6.72 -3.87
C ALA A 173 12.47 7.59 -5.13
N LEU A 174 13.24 8.67 -5.23
CA LEU A 174 13.24 9.56 -6.38
C LEU A 174 13.71 8.85 -7.67
N THR A 175 14.80 8.09 -7.59
CA THR A 175 15.29 7.30 -8.74
C THR A 175 14.23 6.30 -9.19
N GLY A 176 13.54 5.66 -8.25
CA GLY A 176 12.44 4.76 -8.55
C GLY A 176 11.26 5.44 -9.24
N LEU A 177 10.88 6.64 -8.81
CA LEU A 177 9.83 7.42 -9.46
C LEU A 177 10.23 7.84 -10.88
N LEU A 178 11.49 8.20 -11.10
CA LEU A 178 11.98 8.68 -12.40
C LEU A 178 12.40 7.56 -13.37
N SER A 179 12.57 6.32 -12.93
CA SER A 179 13.06 5.23 -13.79
C SER A 179 12.16 4.98 -15.01
N GLY A 180 12.69 5.01 -16.23
CA GLY A 180 11.86 4.77 -17.42
C GLY A 180 11.01 5.97 -17.87
N LEU A 181 11.27 7.16 -17.33
CA LEU A 181 11.10 8.42 -18.07
C LEU A 181 12.17 8.57 -19.16
#